data_AF-A0A257TRP8-F1
#
_entry.id   AF-A0A257TRP8-F1
#
_cell.length_a   1.000
_cell.length_b   1.000
_cell.length_c   1.000
_cell.angle_alpha   90.00
_cell.angle_beta   90.00
_cell.angle_gamma   90.00
#
_symmetry.space_group_name_H-M   'P 1'
#
loop_
_entity.id
_entity.type
_entity.pdbx_description
1 polymer ?
#
loop_
_entity_poly.entity_id
_entity_poly.type
_entity_poly.pdbx_seq_one_letter_code
_entity_poly.pdbx_strand_id
1 'polypeptide(L)'
;VQEVTVHPGSKFWLPMVQAKYDIADWADLRYSYTQTLSRPDYSELSPHYNIGYGGGPVWSGNPNLRPAHAYNHDLELTIHSNALGLLSIGGFYKEIKDFTYPTSYHLYNPGPGVVIPPGLDSVATFAGLGSPPTPGTTLYTYVNNRYIAYVKGIETDLQTRFWYLPFPLNGLLIGVNYTHIWSQTQYPLENLVTSGRPPNQTHTLIDSTRSGRLLYQPNDIMNVYFGYDFKGFSARVSFVFQGNSVSYIGNFPEQDGFSKNYYREHIRADKYRWFHFRAVLRSHGGSWNQINPVTPCLKEVLSYEFHNNYKER
;
A
#
# COMPACT_ATOMS: atom_id res chain seq x y z
N VAL A 1 -16.38 -32.58 9.71
CA VAL A 1 -15.34 -31.61 9.34
C VAL A 1 -14.32 -32.36 8.52
N GLN A 2 -14.23 -32.10 7.22
CA GLN A 2 -13.20 -32.71 6.39
C GLN A 2 -11.91 -31.91 6.61
N GLU A 3 -10.82 -32.58 6.96
CA GLU A 3 -9.53 -31.93 7.19
C GLU A 3 -8.99 -31.47 5.84
N VAL A 4 -8.97 -30.16 5.60
CA VAL A 4 -8.42 -29.57 4.38
C VAL A 4 -6.99 -29.16 4.68
N THR A 5 -6.04 -30.06 4.45
CA THR A 5 -4.61 -29.77 4.52
C THR A 5 -4.12 -29.36 3.13
N VAL A 6 -3.71 -28.09 2.98
CA VAL A 6 -3.11 -27.59 1.74
C VAL A 6 -1.63 -27.36 1.97
N HIS A 7 -0.79 -27.94 1.12
CA HIS A 7 0.66 -27.75 1.13
C HIS A 7 1.10 -27.00 -0.14
N PRO A 8 0.94 -25.66 -0.20
CA PRO A 8 1.32 -24.90 -1.38
C PRO A 8 2.85 -24.85 -1.51
N GLY A 9 3.41 -25.83 -2.21
CA GLY A 9 4.83 -25.88 -2.59
C GLY A 9 5.05 -25.19 -3.92
N SER A 10 5.89 -24.15 -3.93
CA SER A 10 6.25 -23.42 -5.15
C SER A 10 7.76 -23.14 -5.15
N LYS A 11 8.41 -23.47 -6.28
CA LYS A 11 9.83 -23.18 -6.52
C LYS A 11 9.91 -21.95 -7.40
N PHE A 12 10.66 -20.95 -6.95
CA PHE A 12 10.86 -19.69 -7.67
C PHE A 12 12.34 -19.49 -7.94
N TRP A 13 12.66 -18.95 -9.11
CA TRP A 13 13.98 -18.42 -9.44
C TRP A 13 13.84 -16.91 -9.52
N LEU A 14 14.54 -16.20 -8.64
CA LEU A 14 14.39 -14.76 -8.42
C LEU A 14 15.74 -14.05 -8.66
N PRO A 15 16.16 -13.88 -9.93
CA PRO A 15 17.42 -13.22 -10.24
C PRO A 15 17.40 -11.75 -9.83
N MET A 16 18.59 -11.25 -9.53
CA MET A 16 18.85 -9.84 -9.24
C MET A 16 20.14 -9.44 -9.91
N VAL A 17 20.12 -8.30 -10.60
CA VAL A 17 21.29 -7.67 -11.21
C VAL A 17 21.32 -6.22 -10.78
N GLN A 18 22.49 -5.74 -10.37
CA GLN A 18 22.71 -4.35 -10.01
C GLN A 18 23.99 -3.87 -10.70
N ALA A 19 23.93 -2.67 -11.27
CA ALA A 19 25.05 -2.01 -11.90
C ALA A 19 25.19 -0.60 -11.34
N LYS A 20 26.42 -0.19 -11.09
CA LYS A 20 26.79 1.16 -10.69
C LYS A 20 27.88 1.66 -11.63
N TYR A 21 27.73 2.88 -12.09
CA TYR A 21 28.72 3.58 -12.90
C TYR A 21 29.06 4.91 -12.25
N ASP A 22 30.31 5.07 -11.84
CA ASP A 22 30.83 6.32 -11.29
C ASP A 22 31.13 7.28 -12.45
N ILE A 23 30.28 8.30 -12.60
CA ILE A 23 30.45 9.33 -13.65
C ILE A 23 31.63 10.25 -13.28
N ALA A 24 31.73 10.57 -11.99
CA ALA A 24 32.80 11.35 -11.37
C ALA A 24 32.83 11.07 -9.85
N ASP A 25 33.83 11.59 -9.14
CA ASP A 25 33.91 11.48 -7.67
C ASP A 25 32.73 12.10 -6.91
N TRP A 26 31.88 12.87 -7.60
CA TRP A 26 30.71 13.56 -7.06
C TRP A 26 29.38 13.10 -7.70
N ALA A 27 29.41 12.12 -8.61
CA ALA A 27 28.21 11.65 -9.29
C ALA A 27 28.27 10.19 -9.70
N ASP A 28 27.20 9.45 -9.43
CA ASP A 28 27.05 8.06 -9.83
C ASP A 28 25.66 7.76 -10.41
N LEU A 29 25.64 6.81 -11.34
CA LEU A 29 24.43 6.27 -11.96
C LEU A 29 24.26 4.82 -11.52
N ARG A 30 23.08 4.46 -11.06
CA ARG A 30 22.73 3.10 -10.63
C ARG A 30 21.56 2.58 -11.42
N TYR A 31 21.67 1.33 -11.85
CA TYR A 31 20.56 0.59 -12.43
C TYR A 31 20.40 -0.73 -11.69
N SER A 32 19.16 -1.12 -11.42
CA SER A 32 18.87 -2.44 -10.87
C SER A 32 17.70 -3.12 -11.58
N TYR A 33 17.81 -4.43 -11.70
CA TYR A 33 16.75 -5.33 -12.11
C TYR A 33 16.57 -6.38 -11.03
N THR A 34 15.36 -6.50 -10.49
CA THR A 34 15.06 -7.43 -9.41
C THR A 34 13.76 -8.18 -9.67
N GLN A 35 13.74 -9.48 -9.41
CA GLN A 35 12.50 -10.25 -9.30
C GLN A 35 12.21 -10.53 -7.83
N THR A 36 10.99 -10.21 -7.39
CA THR A 36 10.57 -10.40 -6.00
C THR A 36 9.21 -11.10 -5.94
N LEU A 37 8.91 -11.65 -4.77
CA LEU A 37 7.69 -12.40 -4.51
C LEU A 37 7.01 -11.86 -3.26
N SER A 38 5.68 -11.69 -3.33
CA SER A 38 4.84 -11.43 -2.16
C SER A 38 3.88 -12.61 -1.97
N ARG A 39 3.85 -13.16 -0.75
CA ARG A 39 2.89 -14.22 -0.41
C ARG A 39 1.60 -13.57 0.08
N PRO A 40 0.42 -14.14 -0.26
CA PRO A 40 -0.83 -13.68 0.33
C PRO A 40 -0.81 -13.85 1.84
N ASP A 41 -1.60 -13.03 2.54
CA ASP A 41 -1.66 -13.09 3.98
C ASP A 41 -2.28 -14.41 4.46
N TYR A 42 -1.89 -14.87 5.66
CA TYR A 42 -2.40 -16.13 6.20
C TYR A 42 -3.93 -16.15 6.31
N SER A 43 -4.55 -15.02 6.67
CA SER A 43 -6.01 -14.89 6.71
C SER A 43 -6.65 -15.01 5.33
N GLU A 44 -5.97 -14.61 4.27
CA GLU A 44 -6.46 -14.75 2.90
C GLU A 44 -6.33 -16.19 2.39
N LEU A 45 -5.27 -16.90 2.79
CA LEU A 45 -5.00 -18.29 2.39
C LEU A 45 -5.75 -19.34 3.21
N SER A 46 -6.02 -19.06 4.49
CA SER A 46 -6.60 -20.05 5.41
C SER A 46 -7.97 -20.50 4.89
N PRO A 47 -8.23 -21.82 4.79
CA PRO A 47 -9.51 -22.39 4.35
C PRO A 47 -10.58 -22.24 5.44
N HIS A 48 -10.88 -21.01 5.81
CA HIS A 48 -11.89 -20.62 6.77
C HIS A 48 -13.05 -19.96 6.05
N TYR A 49 -14.25 -20.09 6.61
CA TYR A 49 -15.40 -19.31 6.18
C TYR A 49 -16.30 -18.95 7.37
N ASN A 50 -16.98 -17.83 7.25
CA ASN A 50 -17.99 -17.34 8.18
C ASN A 50 -19.26 -17.04 7.39
N ILE A 51 -20.40 -17.54 7.88
CA ILE A 51 -21.72 -17.30 7.27
C ILE A 51 -22.49 -16.38 8.21
N GLY A 52 -23.00 -15.27 7.68
CA GLY A 52 -23.84 -14.34 8.40
C GLY A 52 -25.13 -14.99 8.91
N TYR A 53 -25.68 -14.43 9.99
CA TYR A 53 -26.91 -14.95 10.61
C TYR A 53 -28.06 -15.12 9.59
N GLY A 54 -28.81 -16.22 9.71
CA GLY A 54 -29.93 -16.53 8.82
C GLY A 54 -29.55 -16.94 7.41
N GLY A 55 -28.32 -17.42 7.18
CA GLY A 55 -27.82 -17.76 5.84
C GLY A 55 -27.48 -16.52 5.01
N GLY A 56 -26.94 -15.49 5.68
CA GLY A 56 -26.57 -14.20 5.10
C GLY A 56 -25.26 -14.25 4.29
N PRO A 57 -24.54 -13.12 4.17
CA PRO A 57 -23.30 -13.06 3.41
C PRO A 57 -22.24 -14.03 3.94
N VAL A 58 -21.35 -14.46 3.06
CA VAL A 58 -20.26 -15.38 3.40
C VAL A 58 -18.93 -14.63 3.29
N TRP A 59 -18.06 -14.79 4.28
CA TRP A 59 -16.67 -14.36 4.21
C TRP A 59 -15.80 -15.60 4.19
N SER A 60 -14.93 -15.73 3.20
CA SER A 60 -14.07 -16.91 3.06
C SER A 60 -12.66 -16.52 2.65
N GLY A 61 -11.68 -17.20 3.25
CA GLY A 61 -10.35 -17.28 2.65
C GLY A 61 -10.36 -18.14 1.38
N ASN A 62 -9.26 -18.06 0.63
CA ASN A 62 -9.04 -18.79 -0.61
C ASN A 62 -7.67 -19.51 -0.55
N PRO A 63 -7.64 -20.82 -0.26
CA PRO A 63 -6.40 -21.59 -0.20
C PRO A 63 -5.72 -21.79 -1.56
N ASN A 64 -6.37 -21.43 -2.67
CA ASN A 64 -5.81 -21.53 -4.02
C ASN A 64 -5.02 -20.29 -4.45
N LEU A 65 -4.88 -19.28 -3.57
CA LEU A 65 -4.11 -18.09 -3.89
C LEU A 65 -2.64 -18.43 -4.16
N ARG A 66 -2.12 -17.84 -5.23
CA ARG A 66 -0.72 -17.92 -5.62
C ARG A 66 0.03 -16.69 -5.10
N PRO A 67 1.33 -16.84 -4.80
CA PRO A 67 2.20 -15.70 -4.54
C PRO A 67 2.26 -14.74 -5.73
N ALA A 68 2.17 -13.44 -5.46
CA ALA A 68 2.33 -12.38 -6.44
C ALA A 68 3.80 -12.23 -6.83
N HIS A 69 4.09 -12.07 -8.12
CA HIS A 69 5.44 -11.98 -8.64
C HIS A 69 5.71 -10.62 -9.27
N ALA A 70 6.70 -9.90 -8.77
CA ALA A 70 7.04 -8.56 -9.21
C ALA A 70 8.39 -8.53 -9.95
N TYR A 71 8.41 -7.83 -11.07
CA TYR A 71 9.60 -7.54 -11.87
C TYR A 71 9.87 -6.05 -11.79
N ASN A 72 11.00 -5.67 -11.20
CA ASN A 72 11.32 -4.28 -10.91
C ASN A 72 12.53 -3.83 -11.72
N HIS A 73 12.42 -2.65 -12.31
CA HIS A 73 13.50 -1.91 -12.92
C HIS A 73 13.61 -0.56 -12.22
N ASP A 74 14.81 -0.23 -11.73
CA ASP A 74 15.07 1.02 -11.03
C ASP A 74 16.32 1.68 -11.63
N LEU A 75 16.26 2.98 -11.88
CA LEU A 75 17.36 3.80 -12.40
C LEU A 75 17.50 5.03 -11.50
N GLU A 76 18.70 5.31 -11.01
CA GLU A 76 18.96 6.43 -10.09
C GLU A 76 20.23 7.17 -10.49
N LEU A 77 20.14 8.49 -10.60
CA LEU A 77 21.29 9.40 -10.68
C LEU A 77 21.47 10.08 -9.32
N THR A 78 22.65 9.93 -8.75
CA THR A 78 23.02 10.58 -7.49
C THR A 78 24.13 11.59 -7.74
N ILE A 79 23.96 12.80 -7.21
CA ILE A 79 24.91 13.90 -7.20
C ILE A 79 25.20 14.23 -5.74
N HIS A 80 26.47 14.25 -5.36
CA HIS A 80 26.88 14.52 -3.99
C HIS A 80 28.12 15.42 -3.93
N SER A 81 28.10 16.42 -3.04
CA SER A 81 29.22 17.33 -2.81
C SER A 81 29.17 17.93 -1.42
N ASN A 82 30.31 18.35 -0.88
CA ASN A 82 30.40 19.01 0.42
C ASN A 82 29.54 20.28 0.51
N ALA A 83 29.41 21.03 -0.59
CA ALA A 83 28.59 22.25 -0.64
C ALA A 83 27.13 21.94 -0.97
N LEU A 84 26.86 21.08 -1.95
CA LEU A 84 25.48 20.80 -2.38
C LEU A 84 24.74 19.86 -1.42
N GLY A 85 25.46 19.01 -0.70
CA GLY A 85 24.89 17.88 0.03
C GLY A 85 24.64 16.70 -0.89
N LEU A 86 23.47 16.09 -0.79
CA LEU A 86 23.02 14.94 -1.59
C LEU A 86 21.80 15.35 -2.44
N LEU A 87 21.82 15.00 -3.72
CA LEU A 87 20.68 15.07 -4.62
C LEU A 87 20.60 13.74 -5.39
N SER A 88 19.53 12.98 -5.18
CA SER A 88 19.20 11.79 -5.95
C SER A 88 17.93 12.04 -6.76
N ILE A 89 17.93 11.61 -8.02
CA ILE A 89 16.75 11.56 -8.87
C ILE A 89 16.69 10.17 -9.49
N GLY A 90 15.59 9.46 -9.27
CA GLY A 90 15.38 8.12 -9.76
C GLY A 90 14.05 7.95 -10.47
N GLY A 91 13.97 6.90 -11.27
CA GLY A 91 12.75 6.43 -11.89
C GLY A 91 12.64 4.93 -11.73
N PHE A 92 11.42 4.44 -11.52
CA PHE A 92 11.16 3.02 -11.36
C PHE A 92 10.00 2.55 -12.24
N TYR A 93 10.04 1.27 -12.59
CA TYR A 93 9.01 0.56 -13.35
C TYR A 93 8.85 -0.86 -12.80
N LYS A 94 7.62 -1.23 -12.46
CA LYS A 94 7.29 -2.50 -11.82
C LYS A 94 6.13 -3.15 -12.56
N GLU A 95 6.29 -4.44 -12.87
CA GLU A 95 5.23 -5.30 -13.35
C GLU A 95 4.90 -6.33 -12.26
N ILE A 96 3.63 -6.43 -11.86
CA ILE A 96 3.19 -7.35 -10.81
C ILE A 96 2.17 -8.31 -11.40
N LYS A 97 2.51 -9.60 -11.39
CA LYS A 97 1.64 -10.71 -11.82
C LYS A 97 1.01 -11.37 -10.61
N ASP A 98 -0.21 -11.88 -10.80
CA ASP A 98 -0.95 -12.63 -9.79
C ASP A 98 -1.12 -11.87 -8.46
N PHE A 99 -1.21 -10.54 -8.49
CA PHE A 99 -1.43 -9.81 -7.24
C PHE A 99 -2.80 -10.19 -6.64
N THR A 100 -2.83 -10.42 -5.33
CA THR A 100 -4.06 -10.76 -4.62
C THR A 100 -4.87 -9.50 -4.35
N TYR A 101 -6.18 -9.57 -4.55
CA TYR A 101 -7.10 -8.50 -4.18
C TYR A 101 -8.42 -9.04 -3.63
N PRO A 102 -9.09 -8.29 -2.74
CA PRO A 102 -10.43 -8.66 -2.26
C PRO A 102 -11.45 -8.51 -3.39
N THR A 103 -12.36 -9.48 -3.49
CA THR A 103 -13.45 -9.49 -4.45
C THR A 103 -14.73 -10.04 -3.82
N SER A 104 -15.87 -9.83 -4.49
CA SER A 104 -17.13 -10.39 -4.05
C SER A 104 -18.05 -10.72 -5.22
N TYR A 105 -18.75 -11.85 -5.12
CA TYR A 105 -19.73 -12.29 -6.11
C TYR A 105 -20.91 -13.00 -5.44
N HIS A 106 -22.01 -13.16 -6.17
CA HIS A 106 -23.21 -13.81 -5.64
C HIS A 106 -23.11 -15.32 -5.74
N LEU A 107 -23.44 -16.01 -4.64
CA LEU A 107 -23.54 -17.46 -4.59
C LEU A 107 -24.88 -17.90 -5.14
N TYR A 108 -24.86 -18.69 -6.22
CA TYR A 108 -26.06 -19.27 -6.78
C TYR A 108 -26.21 -20.73 -6.37
N ASN A 109 -27.45 -21.20 -6.36
CA ASN A 109 -27.71 -22.63 -6.24
C ASN A 109 -27.50 -23.25 -7.63
N PRO A 110 -26.56 -24.19 -7.81
CA PRO A 110 -26.50 -24.93 -9.06
C PRO A 110 -27.79 -25.74 -9.16
N GLY A 111 -28.65 -25.39 -10.12
CA GLY A 111 -29.80 -26.23 -10.45
C GLY A 111 -29.35 -27.64 -10.86
N PRO A 112 -30.26 -28.63 -10.93
CA PRO A 112 -29.91 -29.97 -11.41
C PRO A 112 -29.22 -29.89 -12.78
N GLY A 113 -27.97 -30.36 -12.87
CA GLY A 113 -27.18 -30.37 -14.11
C GLY A 113 -26.39 -29.08 -14.44
N VAL A 114 -26.39 -28.07 -13.56
CA VAL A 114 -25.58 -26.86 -13.75
C VAL A 114 -24.14 -27.12 -13.30
N VAL A 115 -23.19 -27.07 -14.25
CA VAL A 115 -21.75 -27.10 -13.97
C VAL A 115 -21.31 -25.71 -13.53
N ILE A 116 -20.83 -25.58 -12.30
CA ILE A 116 -20.23 -24.33 -11.81
C ILE A 116 -18.94 -24.11 -12.62
N PRO A 117 -18.70 -22.91 -13.19
CA PRO A 117 -17.45 -22.61 -13.86
C PRO A 117 -16.26 -22.92 -12.94
N PRO A 118 -15.20 -23.56 -13.45
CA PRO A 118 -14.01 -23.86 -12.65
C PRO A 118 -13.48 -22.61 -11.94
N GLY A 119 -13.33 -22.69 -10.62
CA GLY A 119 -12.80 -21.59 -9.79
C GLY A 119 -13.83 -20.70 -9.10
N LEU A 120 -15.14 -20.95 -9.29
CA LEU A 120 -16.20 -20.28 -8.54
C LEU A 120 -16.81 -21.20 -7.48
N ASP A 121 -17.12 -20.64 -6.32
CA ASP A 121 -17.85 -21.32 -5.25
C ASP A 121 -19.37 -21.16 -5.42
N SER A 122 -20.12 -22.10 -4.86
CA SER A 122 -21.58 -22.05 -4.85
C SER A 122 -22.13 -22.20 -3.43
N VAL A 123 -23.45 -22.07 -3.28
CA VAL A 123 -24.12 -22.36 -2.00
C VAL A 123 -23.75 -23.76 -1.48
N ALA A 124 -23.56 -24.73 -2.37
CA ALA A 124 -23.20 -26.10 -2.02
C ALA A 124 -21.78 -26.21 -1.42
N THR A 125 -20.85 -25.33 -1.79
CA THR A 125 -19.49 -25.29 -1.23
C THR A 125 -19.52 -25.10 0.29
N PHE A 126 -20.51 -24.35 0.80
CA PHE A 126 -20.58 -23.94 2.21
C PHE A 126 -21.61 -24.72 3.04
N ALA A 127 -22.19 -25.81 2.50
CA ALA A 127 -23.27 -26.56 3.15
C ALA A 127 -22.86 -27.32 4.44
N GLY A 128 -21.57 -27.32 4.80
CA GLY A 128 -20.98 -28.21 5.81
C GLY A 128 -21.28 -27.91 7.29
N LEU A 129 -21.99 -26.83 7.65
CA LEU A 129 -22.20 -26.40 9.05
C LEU A 129 -23.67 -26.16 9.45
N GLY A 130 -24.63 -26.79 8.77
CA GLY A 130 -26.02 -26.90 9.24
C GLY A 130 -26.99 -25.80 8.80
N SER A 131 -26.50 -24.60 8.48
CA SER A 131 -27.29 -23.54 7.82
C SER A 131 -26.56 -23.07 6.56
N PRO A 132 -26.87 -23.63 5.38
CA PRO A 132 -26.25 -23.19 4.14
C PRO A 132 -26.58 -21.72 3.86
N PRO A 133 -25.72 -20.99 3.15
CA PRO A 133 -26.03 -19.64 2.71
C PRO A 133 -27.28 -19.62 1.83
N THR A 134 -28.07 -18.55 1.92
CA THR A 134 -29.25 -18.36 1.08
C THR A 134 -28.80 -18.13 -0.37
N PRO A 135 -29.42 -18.78 -1.37
CA PRO A 135 -29.14 -18.49 -2.78
C PRO A 135 -29.29 -16.99 -3.09
N GLY A 136 -28.31 -16.43 -3.79
CA GLY A 136 -28.20 -15.00 -4.10
C GLY A 136 -27.40 -14.19 -3.07
N THR A 137 -26.98 -14.77 -1.95
CA THR A 137 -26.12 -14.07 -0.98
C THR A 137 -24.73 -13.76 -1.57
N THR A 138 -24.06 -12.75 -1.04
CA THR A 138 -22.72 -12.35 -1.50
C THR A 138 -21.64 -13.14 -0.75
N LEU A 139 -20.69 -13.71 -1.49
CA LEU A 139 -19.42 -14.20 -0.98
C LEU A 139 -18.39 -13.07 -1.09
N TYR A 140 -17.70 -12.79 0.01
CA TYR A 140 -16.51 -11.95 0.08
C TYR A 140 -15.29 -12.85 0.23
N THR A 141 -14.35 -12.73 -0.71
CA THR A 141 -13.13 -13.55 -0.74
C THR A 141 -11.99 -12.80 -1.41
N TYR A 142 -10.89 -13.50 -1.69
CA TYR A 142 -9.69 -12.98 -2.31
C TYR A 142 -9.37 -13.83 -3.53
N VAL A 143 -8.90 -13.18 -4.60
CA VAL A 143 -8.45 -13.87 -5.82
C VAL A 143 -7.17 -13.26 -6.35
N ASN A 144 -6.38 -14.04 -7.09
CA ASN A 144 -5.27 -13.49 -7.87
C ASN A 144 -5.81 -12.78 -9.10
N ASN A 145 -5.37 -11.56 -9.35
CA ASN A 145 -5.68 -10.87 -10.58
C ASN A 145 -4.95 -11.54 -11.75
N ARG A 146 -5.72 -11.92 -12.79
CA ARG A 146 -5.19 -12.50 -14.03
C ARG A 146 -4.48 -11.48 -14.92
N TYR A 147 -4.68 -10.19 -14.68
CA TYR A 147 -4.05 -9.10 -15.42
C TYR A 147 -2.83 -8.56 -14.68
N ILE A 148 -1.82 -8.17 -15.47
CA ILE A 148 -0.60 -7.55 -14.95
C ILE A 148 -0.92 -6.17 -14.41
N ALA A 149 -0.49 -5.88 -13.18
CA ALA A 149 -0.48 -4.53 -12.64
C ALA A 149 0.84 -3.83 -12.95
N TYR A 150 0.75 -2.61 -13.46
CA TYR A 150 1.89 -1.76 -13.75
C TYR A 150 1.98 -0.66 -12.71
N VAL A 151 3.17 -0.46 -12.15
CA VAL A 151 3.47 0.66 -11.24
C VAL A 151 4.75 1.33 -11.72
N LYS A 152 4.72 2.64 -11.94
CA LYS A 152 5.89 3.41 -12.36
C LYS A 152 5.91 4.75 -11.67
N GLY A 153 7.09 5.33 -11.52
CA GLY A 153 7.20 6.58 -10.80
C GLY A 153 8.55 7.25 -10.94
N ILE A 154 8.61 8.45 -10.36
CA ILE A 154 9.82 9.26 -10.22
C ILE A 154 10.01 9.51 -8.73
N GLU A 155 11.25 9.42 -8.28
CA GLU A 155 11.68 9.67 -6.92
C GLU A 155 12.76 10.74 -6.92
N THR A 156 12.67 11.66 -5.96
CA THR A 156 13.68 12.71 -5.76
C THR A 156 14.00 12.81 -4.29
N ASP A 157 15.29 12.81 -3.96
CA ASP A 157 15.80 13.06 -2.61
C ASP A 157 16.81 14.21 -2.67
N LEU A 158 16.62 15.22 -1.83
CA LEU A 158 17.53 16.34 -1.66
C LEU A 158 17.82 16.47 -0.17
N GLN A 159 19.09 16.56 0.19
CA GLN A 159 19.53 16.87 1.55
C GLN A 159 20.70 17.83 1.47
N THR A 160 20.50 19.06 1.93
CA THR A 160 21.51 20.12 1.80
C THR A 160 21.69 20.90 3.09
N ARG A 161 22.90 21.40 3.30
CA ARG A 161 23.28 22.27 4.43
C ARG A 161 24.05 23.47 3.91
N PHE A 162 23.60 24.66 4.27
CA PHE A 162 24.09 25.92 3.70
C PHE A 162 25.28 26.52 4.45
N TRP A 163 26.21 25.69 4.93
CA TRP A 163 27.33 26.13 5.79
C TRP A 163 28.24 27.20 5.17
N TYR A 164 28.25 27.29 3.84
CA TYR A 164 29.04 28.23 3.04
C TYR A 164 28.39 29.61 2.86
N LEU A 165 27.11 29.79 3.20
CA LEU A 165 26.45 31.10 3.14
C LEU A 165 26.91 32.01 4.29
N PRO A 166 26.78 33.34 4.19
CA PRO A 166 27.06 34.23 5.32
C PRO A 166 26.04 34.04 6.45
N PHE A 167 26.42 34.42 7.67
CA PHE A 167 25.49 34.51 8.79
C PHE A 167 24.32 35.44 8.45
N PRO A 168 23.06 35.08 8.75
CA PRO A 168 22.63 33.93 9.55
C PRO A 168 22.34 32.64 8.75
N LEU A 169 22.51 32.61 7.44
CA LEU A 169 22.07 31.48 6.61
C LEU A 169 22.98 30.23 6.75
N ASN A 170 24.17 30.38 7.32
CA ASN A 170 25.15 29.31 7.50
C ASN A 170 24.72 28.15 8.41
N GLY A 171 23.63 28.32 9.17
CA GLY A 171 23.04 27.26 9.99
C GLY A 171 21.96 26.46 9.28
N LEU A 172 21.43 26.92 8.15
CA LEU A 172 20.26 26.33 7.51
C LEU A 172 20.56 24.93 6.95
N LEU A 173 19.56 24.05 7.06
CA LEU A 173 19.54 22.75 6.40
C LEU A 173 18.14 22.44 5.89
N ILE A 174 18.07 21.82 4.72
CA ILE A 174 16.82 21.44 4.05
C ILE A 174 16.93 19.98 3.66
N GLY A 175 15.86 19.22 3.80
CA GLY A 175 15.71 17.95 3.11
C GLY A 175 14.32 17.78 2.54
N VAL A 176 14.27 17.14 1.38
CA VAL A 176 13.06 16.86 0.62
C VAL A 176 13.19 15.46 0.07
N ASN A 177 12.22 14.62 0.37
CA ASN A 177 12.02 13.34 -0.29
C ASN A 177 10.62 13.39 -0.92
N TYR A 178 10.53 13.14 -2.22
CA TYR A 178 9.26 13.16 -2.96
C TYR A 178 9.21 12.02 -3.97
N THR A 179 8.06 11.37 -4.03
CA THR A 179 7.78 10.27 -4.93
C THR A 179 6.43 10.48 -5.57
N HIS A 180 6.39 10.43 -6.91
CA HIS A 180 5.14 10.40 -7.68
C HIS A 180 4.98 9.04 -8.36
N ILE A 181 3.79 8.46 -8.25
CA ILE A 181 3.49 7.07 -8.60
C ILE A 181 2.25 7.03 -9.49
N TRP A 182 2.42 6.42 -10.66
CA TRP A 182 1.32 6.00 -11.53
C TRP A 182 1.15 4.50 -11.40
N SER A 183 -0.07 4.06 -11.08
CA SER A 183 -0.42 2.64 -11.06
C SER A 183 -1.66 2.35 -11.88
N GLN A 184 -1.67 1.22 -12.57
CA GLN A 184 -2.80 0.79 -13.38
C GLN A 184 -2.85 -0.73 -13.49
N THR A 185 -4.06 -1.29 -13.43
CA THR A 185 -4.35 -2.69 -13.73
C THR A 185 -5.79 -2.83 -14.24
N GLN A 186 -6.16 -4.02 -14.69
CA GLN A 186 -7.53 -4.37 -15.06
C GLN A 186 -8.15 -5.22 -13.95
N TYR A 187 -9.37 -4.90 -13.54
CA TYR A 187 -10.15 -5.69 -12.60
C TYR A 187 -11.29 -6.37 -13.35
N PRO A 188 -11.46 -7.69 -13.23
CA PRO A 188 -12.63 -8.37 -13.76
C PRO A 188 -13.88 -7.92 -12.99
N LEU A 189 -14.95 -7.71 -13.75
CA LEU A 189 -16.29 -7.38 -13.28
C LEU A 189 -17.21 -8.53 -13.68
N GLU A 190 -17.83 -9.14 -12.68
CA GLU A 190 -18.82 -10.17 -12.89
C GLU A 190 -20.20 -9.53 -13.01
N ASN A 191 -20.72 -9.45 -14.24
CA ASN A 191 -22.07 -8.98 -14.49
C ASN A 191 -22.97 -10.16 -14.81
N LEU A 192 -23.91 -10.47 -13.93
CA LEU A 192 -24.95 -11.46 -14.21
C LEU A 192 -26.08 -10.83 -15.02
N VAL A 193 -26.18 -11.22 -16.28
CA VAL A 193 -27.31 -10.87 -17.12
C VAL A 193 -28.37 -11.94 -16.99
N THR A 194 -29.56 -11.53 -16.57
CA THR A 194 -30.74 -12.40 -16.53
C THR A 194 -31.50 -12.24 -17.83
N SER A 195 -31.66 -13.33 -18.58
CA SER A 195 -32.43 -13.39 -19.82
C SER A 195 -33.64 -14.30 -19.65
N GLY A 196 -34.75 -13.97 -20.32
CA GLY A 196 -36.00 -14.74 -20.26
C GLY A 196 -37.07 -14.14 -19.35
N ARG A 197 -38.24 -14.78 -19.29
CA ARG A 197 -39.39 -14.35 -18.48
C ARG A 197 -39.66 -15.41 -17.41
N PRO A 198 -40.01 -15.01 -16.18
CA PRO A 198 -40.44 -15.97 -15.15
C PRO A 198 -41.48 -16.95 -15.71
N PRO A 199 -41.38 -18.27 -15.43
CA PRO A 199 -40.41 -18.92 -14.54
C PRO A 199 -39.07 -19.29 -15.21
N ASN A 200 -38.92 -19.12 -16.52
CA ASN A 200 -37.74 -19.55 -17.28
C ASN A 200 -36.75 -18.39 -17.45
N GLN A 201 -36.01 -18.10 -16.38
CA GLN A 201 -34.90 -17.15 -16.40
C GLN A 201 -33.57 -17.90 -16.53
N THR A 202 -32.70 -17.46 -17.43
CA THR A 202 -31.32 -17.93 -17.59
C THR A 202 -30.39 -16.83 -17.10
N HIS A 203 -29.49 -17.15 -16.19
CA HIS A 203 -28.46 -16.23 -15.72
C HIS A 203 -27.14 -16.53 -16.44
N THR A 204 -26.68 -15.59 -17.26
CA THR A 204 -25.38 -15.68 -17.94
C THR A 204 -24.43 -14.67 -17.34
N LEU A 205 -23.27 -15.14 -16.87
CA LEU A 205 -22.19 -14.27 -16.40
C LEU A 205 -21.47 -13.70 -17.62
N ILE A 206 -21.50 -12.38 -17.77
CA ILE A 206 -20.71 -11.67 -18.76
C ILE A 206 -19.39 -11.27 -18.10
N ASP A 207 -18.30 -11.81 -18.64
CA ASP A 207 -16.95 -11.42 -18.26
C ASP A 207 -16.63 -10.05 -18.88
N SER A 208 -16.47 -9.06 -18.01
CA SER A 208 -16.09 -7.71 -18.40
C SER A 208 -14.92 -7.25 -17.54
N THR A 209 -14.16 -6.27 -18.00
CA THR A 209 -13.02 -5.74 -17.24
C THR A 209 -13.05 -4.24 -17.19
N ARG A 210 -12.57 -3.67 -16.09
CA ARG A 210 -12.37 -2.23 -15.97
C ARG A 210 -10.94 -1.92 -15.56
N SER A 211 -10.36 -0.90 -16.20
CA SER A 211 -9.09 -0.35 -15.76
C SER A 211 -9.26 0.47 -14.49
N GLY A 212 -8.36 0.30 -13.53
CA GLY A 212 -8.31 1.08 -12.29
C GLY A 212 -6.89 1.24 -11.76
N ARG A 213 -6.70 2.16 -10.80
CA ARG A 213 -5.45 2.27 -10.03
C ARG A 213 -5.25 1.01 -9.18
N LEU A 214 -4.00 0.74 -8.81
CA LEU A 214 -3.73 -0.37 -7.91
C LEU A 214 -4.28 -0.05 -6.50
N LEU A 215 -4.85 -1.05 -5.84
CA LEU A 215 -5.35 -0.92 -4.47
C LEU A 215 -4.20 -0.54 -3.52
N TYR A 216 -4.52 0.31 -2.55
CA TYR A 216 -3.64 0.75 -1.46
C TYR A 216 -2.37 1.47 -1.90
N GLN A 217 -2.29 1.88 -3.17
CA GLN A 217 -1.16 2.62 -3.72
C GLN A 217 -1.45 4.13 -3.78
N PRO A 218 -0.81 4.96 -2.94
CA PRO A 218 -0.89 6.41 -3.08
C PRO A 218 -0.15 6.87 -4.34
N ASN A 219 -0.61 8.00 -4.91
CA ASN A 219 0.06 8.62 -6.05
C ASN A 219 1.23 9.52 -5.65
N ASP A 220 1.18 10.09 -4.44
CA ASP A 220 2.16 11.07 -3.98
C ASP A 220 2.57 10.75 -2.55
N ILE A 221 3.87 10.72 -2.30
CA ILE A 221 4.46 10.62 -0.96
C ILE A 221 5.53 11.70 -0.87
N MET A 222 5.52 12.48 0.20
CA MET A 222 6.48 13.56 0.41
C MET A 222 6.88 13.64 1.88
N ASN A 223 8.16 13.89 2.13
CA ASN A 223 8.70 14.28 3.41
C ASN A 223 9.63 15.49 3.21
N VAL A 224 9.34 16.59 3.89
CA VAL A 224 10.15 17.82 3.82
C VAL A 224 10.57 18.18 5.23
N TYR A 225 11.81 18.61 5.41
CA TYR A 225 12.22 19.27 6.64
C TYR A 225 13.04 20.53 6.37
N PHE A 226 12.86 21.49 7.26
CA PHE A 226 13.66 22.70 7.37
C PHE A 226 14.31 22.69 8.75
N GLY A 227 15.58 23.02 8.83
CA GLY A 227 16.28 23.09 10.11
C GLY A 227 17.33 24.18 10.18
N TYR A 228 17.82 24.39 11.39
CA TYR A 228 18.83 25.36 11.71
C TYR A 228 19.77 24.85 12.80
N ASP A 229 21.04 24.68 12.47
CA ASP A 229 22.10 24.22 13.38
C ASP A 229 23.12 25.33 13.61
N PHE A 230 23.22 25.84 14.85
CA PHE A 230 24.18 26.88 15.20
C PHE A 230 24.72 26.76 16.62
N LYS A 231 26.04 26.66 16.77
CA LYS A 231 26.79 26.69 18.05
C LYS A 231 26.15 25.86 19.19
N GLY A 232 25.68 24.65 18.88
CA GLY A 232 25.08 23.72 19.85
C GLY A 232 23.56 23.86 20.02
N PHE A 233 22.90 24.71 19.24
CA PHE A 233 21.46 24.71 19.03
C PHE A 233 21.13 23.98 17.72
N SER A 234 20.08 23.16 17.74
CA SER A 234 19.50 22.54 16.54
C SER A 234 17.99 22.66 16.63
N ALA A 235 17.35 23.15 15.57
CA ALA A 235 15.90 23.12 15.44
C ALA A 235 15.51 22.56 14.07
N ARG A 236 14.41 21.81 14.02
CA ARG A 236 13.85 21.25 12.79
C ARG A 236 12.33 21.32 12.81
N VAL A 237 11.76 21.64 11.66
CA VAL A 237 10.35 21.51 11.35
C VAL A 237 10.25 20.54 10.19
N SER A 238 9.46 19.48 10.34
CA SER A 238 9.28 18.44 9.33
C SER A 238 7.80 18.28 8.98
N PHE A 239 7.52 18.03 7.71
CA PHE A 239 6.20 17.83 7.14
C PHE A 239 6.20 16.53 6.35
N VAL A 240 5.19 15.70 6.55
CA VAL A 240 4.97 14.49 5.77
C VAL A 240 3.60 14.60 5.13
N PHE A 241 3.53 14.23 3.86
CA PHE A 241 2.32 14.14 3.07
C PHE A 241 2.23 12.79 2.38
N GLN A 242 1.04 12.21 2.37
CA GLN A 242 0.71 11.05 1.56
C GLN A 242 -0.65 11.30 0.91
N GLY A 243 -0.71 11.19 -0.42
CA GLY A 243 -1.93 11.31 -1.20
C GLY A 243 -2.90 10.15 -0.96
N ASN A 244 -4.10 10.26 -1.52
CA ASN A 244 -5.07 9.19 -1.44
C ASN A 244 -4.61 7.91 -2.15
N SER A 245 -5.14 6.78 -1.69
CA SER A 245 -5.01 5.48 -2.31
C SER A 245 -6.39 4.89 -2.57
N VAL A 246 -6.52 3.98 -3.54
CA VAL A 246 -7.79 3.27 -3.75
C VAL A 246 -7.96 2.23 -2.66
N SER A 247 -9.09 2.26 -1.95
CA SER A 247 -9.41 1.31 -0.88
C SER A 247 -10.27 0.14 -1.35
N TYR A 248 -11.07 0.34 -2.39
CA TYR A 248 -11.93 -0.68 -2.98
C TYR A 248 -12.28 -0.29 -4.44
N ILE A 249 -12.48 -1.29 -5.29
CA ILE A 249 -12.84 -1.14 -6.70
C ILE A 249 -14.33 -1.49 -6.87
N GLY A 250 -15.13 -0.50 -7.25
CA GLY A 250 -16.54 -0.70 -7.57
C GLY A 250 -16.76 -1.17 -9.01
N ASN A 251 -18.01 -1.53 -9.30
CA ASN A 251 -18.44 -1.92 -10.65
C ASN A 251 -18.32 -0.75 -11.63
N PHE A 252 -18.53 0.47 -11.13
CA PHE A 252 -18.37 1.72 -11.87
C PHE A 252 -17.28 2.61 -11.23
N PRO A 253 -16.55 3.44 -11.99
CA PRO A 253 -15.54 4.34 -11.45
C PRO A 253 -16.03 5.25 -10.30
N GLU A 254 -17.29 5.67 -10.35
CA GLU A 254 -17.92 6.52 -9.35
C GLU A 254 -18.14 5.81 -8.00
N GLN A 255 -18.04 4.48 -7.98
CA GLN A 255 -18.18 3.64 -6.79
C GLN A 255 -16.83 3.28 -6.15
N ASP A 256 -15.72 3.70 -6.75
CA ASP A 256 -14.39 3.43 -6.20
C ASP A 256 -14.21 4.10 -4.83
N GLY A 257 -13.72 3.33 -3.87
CA GLY A 257 -13.38 3.83 -2.56
C GLY A 257 -11.98 4.45 -2.58
N PHE A 258 -11.82 5.59 -1.92
CA PHE A 258 -10.52 6.22 -1.74
C PHE A 258 -10.24 6.50 -0.26
N SER A 259 -9.00 6.29 0.16
CA SER A 259 -8.52 6.85 1.43
C SER A 259 -8.51 8.38 1.35
N LYS A 260 -8.47 9.05 2.50
CA LYS A 260 -8.18 10.48 2.51
C LYS A 260 -6.68 10.73 2.39
N ASN A 261 -6.32 11.95 2.01
CA ASN A 261 -4.96 12.44 2.13
C ASN A 261 -4.53 12.46 3.61
N TYR A 262 -3.26 12.21 3.86
CA TYR A 262 -2.65 12.21 5.18
C TYR A 262 -1.55 13.27 5.26
N TYR A 263 -1.54 14.03 6.35
CA TYR A 263 -0.55 15.05 6.64
C TYR A 263 -0.04 14.91 8.08
N ARG A 264 1.24 15.18 8.29
CA ARG A 264 1.86 15.18 9.61
C ARG A 264 2.90 16.27 9.69
N GLU A 265 2.92 16.98 10.81
CA GLU A 265 3.95 17.96 11.13
C GLU A 265 4.67 17.61 12.44
N HIS A 266 5.97 17.89 12.48
CA HIS A 266 6.82 17.59 13.62
C HIS A 266 7.83 18.70 13.81
N ILE A 267 7.88 19.27 15.01
CA ILE A 267 8.85 20.27 15.43
C ILE A 267 9.76 19.66 16.49
N ARG A 268 11.06 19.84 16.34
CA ARG A 268 12.08 19.43 17.32
C ARG A 268 13.04 20.58 17.55
N ALA A 269 13.41 20.82 18.80
CA ALA A 269 14.51 21.71 19.16
C ALA A 269 15.39 21.08 20.24
N ASP A 270 16.70 21.19 20.08
CA ASP A 270 17.72 20.73 21.01
C ASP A 270 18.75 21.82 21.29
N LYS A 271 19.23 21.88 22.54
CA LYS A 271 20.32 22.76 22.95
C LYS A 271 21.30 22.00 23.84
N TYR A 272 22.58 22.06 23.51
CA TYR A 272 23.63 21.23 24.10
C TYR A 272 24.65 22.02 24.96
N ARG A 273 24.34 23.26 25.37
CA ARG A 273 25.29 24.12 26.11
C ARG A 273 24.85 24.30 27.58
N TRP A 274 25.67 23.82 28.51
CA TRP A 274 25.52 23.81 29.99
C TRP A 274 24.38 22.94 30.56
N PHE A 275 23.24 22.82 29.86
CA PHE A 275 22.15 21.89 30.17
C PHE A 275 21.70 21.21 28.87
N HIS A 276 21.35 19.92 28.93
CA HIS A 276 20.75 19.21 27.79
C HIS A 276 19.24 19.46 27.81
N PHE A 277 18.74 20.22 26.82
CA PHE A 277 17.32 20.47 26.63
C PHE A 277 16.87 19.90 25.28
N ARG A 278 15.80 19.10 25.29
CA ARG A 278 15.10 18.59 24.10
C ARG A 278 13.60 18.85 24.23
N ALA A 279 13.02 19.49 23.23
CA ALA A 279 11.59 19.64 23.07
C ALA A 279 11.13 19.02 21.74
N VAL A 280 10.04 18.25 21.78
CA VAL A 280 9.43 17.61 20.62
C VAL A 280 7.93 17.84 20.64
N LEU A 281 7.41 18.37 19.52
CA LEU A 281 6.01 18.67 19.27
C LEU A 281 5.57 17.93 18.00
N ARG A 282 4.55 17.08 18.09
CA ARG A 282 4.01 16.36 16.93
C ARG A 282 2.52 16.58 16.79
N SER A 283 2.08 16.89 15.57
CA SER A 283 0.67 16.99 15.17
C SER A 283 0.44 16.19 13.88
N HIS A 284 -0.75 15.62 13.75
CA HIS A 284 -1.12 14.72 12.67
C HIS A 284 -2.57 14.94 12.28
N GLY A 285 -2.83 14.98 10.98
CA GLY A 285 -4.16 15.10 10.39
C GLY A 285 -4.41 14.01 9.37
N GLY A 286 -5.43 13.18 9.60
CA GLY A 286 -5.89 12.16 8.68
C GLY A 286 -7.09 11.42 9.25
N SER A 287 -8.08 11.11 8.41
CA SER A 287 -9.25 10.33 8.82
C SER A 287 -9.19 8.97 8.14
N TRP A 288 -9.07 7.92 8.96
CA TRP A 288 -9.28 6.54 8.54
C TRP A 288 -10.79 6.33 8.37
N ASN A 289 -11.22 5.84 7.21
CA ASN A 289 -12.54 5.23 7.10
C ASN A 289 -12.45 3.83 7.74
N GLN A 290 -12.65 3.76 9.06
CA GLN A 290 -13.26 2.56 9.62
C GLN A 290 -14.76 2.67 9.36
N ILE A 291 -15.35 1.54 8.99
CA ILE A 291 -16.81 1.36 8.96
C ILE A 291 -17.29 1.45 10.41
N ASN A 292 -17.45 2.68 10.93
CA ASN A 292 -18.25 3.12 12.06
C ASN A 292 -18.00 4.63 12.31
N PRO A 293 -19.05 5.45 12.54
CA PRO A 293 -18.91 6.89 12.58
C PRO A 293 -18.29 7.34 13.92
N VAL A 294 -17.71 8.55 13.89
CA VAL A 294 -17.24 9.38 15.02
C VAL A 294 -15.75 9.21 15.38
N THR A 295 -14.87 10.06 14.81
CA THR A 295 -14.10 11.15 15.47
C THR A 295 -12.89 11.56 14.60
N PRO A 296 -12.63 12.86 14.30
CA PRO A 296 -11.32 13.29 13.83
C PRO A 296 -10.32 13.27 15.01
N CYS A 297 -9.32 12.39 14.96
CA CYS A 297 -8.32 12.27 16.02
C CYS A 297 -7.14 13.23 15.75
N LEU A 298 -7.27 14.49 16.17
CA LEU A 298 -6.12 15.36 16.41
C LEU A 298 -5.45 14.84 17.69
N LYS A 299 -4.30 14.18 17.57
CA LYS A 299 -3.46 13.78 18.71
C LYS A 299 -2.19 14.61 18.69
N GLU A 300 -2.15 15.61 19.56
CA GLU A 300 -0.91 16.29 19.93
C GLU A 300 -0.19 15.44 20.97
N VAL A 301 1.07 15.08 20.71
CA VAL A 301 1.94 14.48 21.73
C VAL A 301 3.08 15.43 21.99
N LEU A 302 3.08 16.00 23.19
CA LEU A 302 4.13 16.81 23.76
C LEU A 302 5.02 15.91 24.64
N SER A 303 6.29 15.78 24.29
CA SER A 303 7.27 15.08 25.13
C SER A 303 8.44 16.01 25.43
N TYR A 304 8.71 16.23 26.72
CA TYR A 304 9.85 16.99 27.21
C TYR A 304 10.76 16.04 28.00
N GLU A 305 12.04 15.98 27.64
CA GLU A 305 13.05 15.26 28.42
C GLU A 305 14.10 16.27 28.91
N PHE A 306 14.19 16.43 30.23
CA PHE A 306 15.23 17.19 30.89
C PHE A 306 16.27 16.22 31.43
N HIS A 307 17.50 16.26 30.91
CA HIS A 307 18.63 15.54 31.47
C HIS A 307 19.58 16.55 32.13
N ASN A 308 19.59 16.56 33.46
CA ASN A 308 20.57 17.29 34.25
C ASN A 308 21.85 16.44 34.36
N ASN A 309 22.85 16.74 33.53
CA ASN A 309 24.20 16.23 33.78
C ASN A 309 24.87 17.17 34.79
N TYR A 310 24.62 16.94 36.08
CA TYR A 310 25.56 17.36 37.11
C TYR A 310 26.82 16.50 36.94
N LYS A 311 27.89 17.10 36.42
CA LYS A 311 29.23 16.59 36.72
C LYS A 311 29.44 16.81 38.22
N GLU A 312 29.49 15.73 38.98
CA GLU A 312 30.14 15.75 40.29
C GLU A 312 31.61 16.18 40.08
N ARG A 313 32.10 16.91 41.09
CA ARG A 313 33.29 17.78 41.14
C ARG A 313 34.53 17.32 40.38
#